data_AF-K1TM98-F1
#
_entry.id   AF-K1TM98-F1
#
_cell.length_a   1.000
_cell.length_b   1.000
_cell.length_c   1.000
_cell.angle_alpha   90.00
_cell.angle_beta   90.00
_cell.angle_gamma   90.00
#
_symmetry.space_group_name_H-M   'P 1'
#
loop_
_entity.id
_entity.type
_entity.pdbx_description
1 polymer ?
#
loop_
_entity_poly.entity_id
_entity_poly.type
_entity_poly.pdbx_seq_one_letter_code
_entity_poly.pdbx_strand_id
1 'polypeptide(L)' 'MKSIELATELGITRNQMSRIENGRANCTISQLFILLQILGGPADYILFGKK' A
#
# COMPACT_ATOMS: atom_id res chain seq x y z
N MET A 1 11.09 0.32 -6.51
CA MET A 1 10.90 -0.57 -5.35
C MET A 1 10.20 -1.84 -5.82
N LYS A 2 10.69 -3.03 -5.47
CA LYS A 2 10.04 -4.31 -5.81
C LYS A 2 8.94 -4.60 -4.77
N SER A 3 7.85 -5.30 -5.14
CA SER A 3 6.75 -5.60 -4.19
C SER A 3 7.20 -6.34 -2.91
N ILE A 4 8.32 -7.06 -2.95
CA ILE A 4 8.89 -7.69 -1.74
C ILE A 4 9.50 -6.69 -0.75
N GLU A 5 10.09 -5.60 -1.25
CA GLU A 5 10.63 -4.52 -0.41
C GLU A 5 9.45 -3.78 0.25
N LEU A 6 8.41 -3.47 -0.54
CA LEU A 6 7.18 -2.85 -0.03
C LEU A 6 6.49 -3.72 1.04
N ALA A 7 6.41 -5.03 0.81
CA ALA A 7 5.83 -5.96 1.79
C ALA A 7 6.63 -5.97 3.11
N THR A 8 7.96 -5.86 3.02
CA THR A 8 8.85 -5.78 4.19
C THR A 8 8.60 -4.49 4.97
N GLU A 9 8.55 -3.34 4.30
CA GLU A 9 8.26 -2.04 4.93
C GLU A 9 6.87 -2.00 5.59
N LEU A 10 5.91 -2.73 5.03
CA LEU A 10 4.54 -2.82 5.57
C LEU A 10 4.40 -3.88 6.66
N GLY A 11 5.45 -4.66 6.95
CA GLY A 11 5.42 -5.74 7.92
C GLY A 11 4.48 -6.89 7.54
N ILE A 12 4.27 -7.13 6.24
CA ILE A 12 3.36 -8.16 5.73
C ILE A 12 4.06 -9.16 4.81
N THR A 13 3.42 -10.31 4.61
CA THR A 13 3.92 -11.32 3.68
C THR A 13 3.73 -10.89 2.22
N ARG A 14 4.53 -11.45 1.31
CA ARG A 14 4.35 -11.25 -0.16
C ARG A 14 2.93 -11.62 -0.63
N ASN A 15 2.34 -12.66 -0.06
CA ASN A 15 0.98 -13.07 -0.40
C ASN A 15 -0.05 -12.02 0.03
N GLN A 16 0.09 -11.46 1.24
CA GLN A 16 -0.76 -10.36 1.70
C GLN A 16 -0.62 -9.12 0.82
N MET A 17 0.61 -8.74 0.45
CA MET A 17 0.86 -7.63 -0.46
C MET A 17 0.15 -7.85 -1.81
N SER A 18 0.31 -9.04 -2.41
CA SER A 18 -0.35 -9.40 -3.66
C SER A 18 -1.88 -9.29 -3.56
N ARG A 19 -2.46 -9.74 -2.43
CA ARG A 19 -3.91 -9.60 -2.22
C ARG A 19 -4.36 -8.14 -2.12
N ILE A 20 -3.58 -7.28 -1.48
CA ILE A 20 -3.87 -5.84 -1.38
C ILE A 20 -3.78 -5.18 -2.77
N GLU A 21 -2.71 -5.42 -3.52
CA GLU A 21 -2.53 -4.86 -4.88
C GLU A 21 -3.67 -5.26 -5.83
N ASN A 22 -4.24 -6.45 -5.64
CA ASN A 22 -5.33 -6.98 -6.47
C ASN A 22 -6.74 -6.71 -5.89
N GLY A 23 -6.87 -5.87 -4.85
CA GLY A 23 -8.17 -5.53 -4.26
C GLY A 23 -8.87 -6.70 -3.55
N ARG A 24 -8.14 -7.76 -3.18
CA ARG A 24 -8.63 -8.96 -2.48
C ARG A 24 -8.41 -8.93 -0.96
N ALA A 25 -7.80 -7.86 -0.46
CA ALA A 25 -7.61 -7.58 0.96
C ALA A 25 -7.48 -6.07 1.17
N ASN A 26 -7.94 -5.58 2.32
CA ASN A 26 -7.74 -4.19 2.72
C ASN A 26 -6.35 -4.02 3.36
N CYS A 27 -5.75 -2.86 3.19
CA CYS A 27 -4.63 -2.42 4.03
C CYS A 27 -5.16 -1.74 5.30
N THR A 28 -4.36 -1.74 6.37
CA THR A 28 -4.65 -0.92 7.56
C THR A 28 -4.33 0.55 7.28
N ILE A 29 -4.87 1.46 8.11
CA ILE A 29 -4.55 2.89 8.03
C ILE A 29 -3.05 3.13 8.18
N SER A 30 -2.38 2.43 9.11
CA SER A 30 -0.92 2.56 9.29
C SER A 30 -0.14 2.13 8.06
N GLN A 31 -0.53 1.00 7.44
CA GLN A 31 0.07 0.53 6.19
C GLN A 31 -0.15 1.53 5.04
N LEU A 32 -1.32 2.14 4.98
CA LEU A 32 -1.63 3.18 3.99
C LEU A 32 -0.75 4.43 4.18
N PHE A 33 -0.50 4.86 5.41
CA PHE A 33 0.42 5.97 5.69
C PHE A 33 1.86 5.68 5.25
N ILE A 34 2.36 4.46 5.52
CA ILE A 34 3.68 4.02 5.06
C ILE A 34 3.75 4.02 3.53
N LEU A 35 2.72 3.47 2.87
CA LEU A 35 2.61 3.48 1.41
C LEU A 35 2.66 4.91 0.84
N LEU A 36 1.96 5.86 1.46
CA LEU A 36 1.97 7.26 1.05
C LEU A 36 3.34 7.90 1.16
N GLN A 37 4.06 7.65 2.26
CA GLN A 37 5.42 8.15 2.47
C GLN A 37 6.40 7.58 1.43
N ILE A 38 6.24 6.29 1.08
CA ILE A 38 7.11 5.61 0.11
C ILE A 38 6.81 6.04 -1.32
N LEU A 39 5.54 6.03 -1.73
CA LEU A 39 5.16 6.26 -3.13
C LEU A 39 5.34 7.73 -3.52
N GLY A 40 5.20 8.63 -2.54
CA GLY A 40 5.18 10.06 -2.79
C GLY A 40 3.91 10.47 -3.55
N GLY A 41 3.28 11.54 -3.11
CA GLY A 41 2.06 12.04 -3.73
C GLY A 41 1.02 12.45 -2.72
N PRO A 42 -0.03 13.14 -3.17
CA PRO A 42 -1.03 13.67 -2.28
C PRO A 42 -1.97 12.53 -1.84
N ALA A 43 -2.24 12.47 -0.53
CA ALA A 43 -2.97 11.37 0.09
C ALA A 43 -4.41 11.26 -0.40
N ASP A 44 -4.97 12.36 -0.86
CA ASP A 44 -6.28 12.46 -1.48
C ASP A 44 -6.42 11.55 -2.71
N TYR A 45 -5.38 11.44 -3.55
CA TYR A 45 -5.41 10.60 -4.74
C TYR A 45 -5.54 9.11 -4.41
N ILE A 46 -4.84 8.65 -3.36
CA ILE A 46 -4.91 7.24 -2.94
C ILE A 46 -6.22 6.96 -2.20
N LEU A 47 -6.68 7.90 -1.37
CA LEU A 47 -7.88 7.73 -0.54
C LEU A 47 -9.19 7.87 -1.32
N PHE A 48 -9.25 8.80 -2.26
CA PHE A 48 -10.48 9.19 -2.93
C PHE A 48 -10.46 8.93 -4.44
N GLY A 49 -9.32 8.46 -4.97
CA GLY A 49 -9.13 8.25 -6.40
C GLY A 49 -9.02 9.56 -7.17
N LYS A 50 -8.96 9.43 -8.50
CA LYS A 50 -9.02 10.58 -9.41
C LYS A 50 -10.49 10.99 -9.57
N LYS A 51 -10.79 12.29 -9.40
CA LYS A 51 -12.04 12.86 -9.91
C LYS A 51 -12.06 12.82 -11.43
#